data_AF-A0A821K6W8-F1
#
_entry.id   AF-A0A821K6W8-F1
#
_cell.length_a   1.000
_cell.length_b   1.000
_cell.length_c   1.000
_cell.angle_alpha   90.00
_cell.angle_beta   90.00
_cell.angle_gamma   90.00
#
_symmetry.space_group_name_H-M   'P 1'
#
loop_
_entity.id
_entity.type
_entity.pdbx_description
1 polymer ?
#
loop_
_entity_poly.entity_id
_entity_poly.type
_entity_poly.pdbx_seq_one_letter_code
_entity_poly.pdbx_strand_id
1 'polypeptide(L)'
;ALANVSSGQQNLAYFTHLDDTRDDYGMYNNMNLDQLLLLIDCLIESHMFARAFNSNHEQRNLLWKAGYRGKAKPNLLTQETHSIACAFRILFRLYTDSKRNDSMDILKRRILKLAHSSLEYYVTLQSESHRDAWTSVLILIFTKFLKLNEDRFKYFSGDIYSIVAEIVVFDLKPELRYILREFLLRVGRVFNVNSE
;
A
#
# COMPACT_ATOMS: atom_id res chain seq x y z
N ALA A 1 -8.54 -5.57 -29.33
CA ALA A 1 -7.46 -4.84 -28.64
C ALA A 1 -7.91 -3.50 -28.05
N LEU A 2 -8.64 -2.64 -28.78
CA LEU A 2 -9.04 -1.30 -28.34
C LEU A 2 -10.06 -1.27 -27.18
N ALA A 3 -10.96 -2.24 -27.07
CA ALA A 3 -11.97 -2.29 -26.01
C ALA A 3 -11.39 -2.52 -24.60
N ASN A 4 -10.28 -3.26 -24.48
CA ASN A 4 -9.63 -3.56 -23.19
C ASN A 4 -8.77 -2.40 -22.67
N VAL A 5 -8.34 -1.48 -23.55
CA VAL A 5 -7.56 -0.30 -23.15
C VAL A 5 -8.48 0.75 -22.52
N SER A 6 -9.70 0.90 -23.05
CA SER A 6 -10.72 1.83 -22.56
C SER A 6 -11.22 1.46 -21.16
N SER A 7 -11.49 0.17 -20.91
CA SER A 7 -11.88 -0.32 -19.58
C SER A 7 -10.75 -0.21 -18.55
N GLY A 8 -9.49 -0.39 -18.96
CA GLY A 8 -8.31 -0.18 -18.11
C GLY A 8 -8.16 1.28 -17.66
N GLN A 9 -8.24 2.23 -18.60
CA GLN A 9 -8.17 3.66 -18.29
C GLN A 9 -9.31 4.12 -17.37
N GLN A 10 -10.53 3.59 -17.57
CA GLN A 10 -11.66 3.83 -16.67
C GLN A 10 -11.44 3.26 -15.27
N ASN A 11 -10.81 2.09 -15.14
CA ASN A 11 -10.48 1.50 -13.84
C ASN A 11 -9.41 2.31 -13.09
N LEU A 12 -8.33 2.73 -13.77
CA LEU A 12 -7.33 3.62 -13.14
C LEU A 12 -7.96 4.95 -12.76
N ALA A 13 -8.79 5.56 -13.62
CA ALA A 13 -9.55 6.76 -13.30
C ALA A 13 -10.45 6.56 -12.06
N TYR A 14 -11.13 5.41 -11.96
CA TYR A 14 -11.96 5.08 -10.80
C TYR A 14 -11.15 4.96 -9.50
N PHE A 15 -10.03 4.22 -9.51
CA PHE A 15 -9.17 4.09 -8.33
C PHE A 15 -8.49 5.41 -7.94
N THR A 16 -8.14 6.24 -8.93
CA THR A 16 -7.50 7.54 -8.69
C THR A 16 -8.48 8.59 -8.17
N HIS A 17 -9.74 8.58 -8.61
CA HIS A 17 -10.77 9.57 -8.24
C HIS A 17 -11.36 9.35 -6.83
N LEU A 18 -11.34 8.11 -6.32
CA LEU A 18 -11.76 7.81 -4.95
C LEU A 18 -10.80 8.39 -3.88
N ASP A 19 -9.51 8.49 -4.21
CA ASP A 19 -8.49 9.02 -3.28
C ASP A 19 -8.38 10.56 -3.34
N ASP A 20 -8.52 11.19 -4.53
CA ASP A 20 -8.25 12.64 -4.67
C ASP A 20 -9.41 13.54 -4.20
N THR A 21 -10.65 13.05 -4.17
CA THR A 21 -11.84 13.88 -3.84
C THR A 21 -12.04 14.19 -2.36
N ARG A 22 -11.24 13.58 -1.47
CA ARG A 22 -11.38 13.76 -0.01
C ARG A 22 -10.23 14.50 0.64
N ASP A 23 -9.19 14.84 -0.12
CA ASP A 23 -7.95 15.35 0.47
C ASP A 23 -8.15 16.73 1.14
N ASP A 24 -9.06 17.59 0.67
CA ASP A 24 -9.21 18.92 1.30
C ASP A 24 -10.09 18.97 2.56
N TYR A 25 -10.81 17.88 2.88
CA TYR A 25 -11.63 17.80 4.10
C TYR A 25 -10.92 16.98 5.18
N GLY A 26 -10.49 17.62 6.28
CA GLY A 26 -10.01 16.91 7.46
C GLY A 26 -8.91 17.63 8.24
N MET A 27 -8.31 16.91 9.18
CA MET A 27 -7.33 17.47 10.13
C MET A 27 -5.93 17.69 9.54
N TYR A 28 -5.62 17.16 8.35
CA TYR A 28 -4.28 17.26 7.76
C TYR A 28 -3.79 18.71 7.66
N ASN A 29 -4.63 19.61 7.15
CA ASN A 29 -4.30 21.03 7.00
C ASN A 29 -4.14 21.77 8.34
N ASN A 30 -4.60 21.17 9.45
CA ASN A 30 -4.54 21.72 10.81
C ASN A 30 -3.38 21.14 11.64
N MET A 31 -2.57 20.25 11.06
CA MET A 31 -1.44 19.62 11.75
C MET A 31 -0.10 20.08 11.17
N ASN A 32 0.87 20.27 12.07
CA ASN A 32 2.25 20.50 11.67
C ASN A 32 2.94 19.17 11.29
N LEU A 33 4.16 19.26 10.76
CA LEU A 33 4.89 18.08 10.28
C LEU A 33 5.13 17.07 11.42
N ASP A 34 5.55 17.52 12.60
CA ASP A 34 5.88 16.66 13.73
C ASP A 34 4.64 15.90 14.23
N GLN A 35 3.48 16.56 14.27
CA GLN A 35 2.21 15.93 14.62
C GLN A 35 1.80 14.86 13.60
N LEU A 36 2.00 15.13 12.30
CA LEU A 36 1.71 14.15 11.25
C LEU A 36 2.68 12.96 11.30
N LEU A 37 3.97 13.19 11.57
CA LEU A 37 4.96 12.13 11.73
C LEU A 37 4.67 11.27 12.96
N LEU A 38 4.30 11.88 14.09
CA LEU A 38 3.86 11.16 15.28
C LEU A 38 2.62 10.31 14.99
N LEU A 39 1.64 10.86 14.27
CA LEU A 39 0.44 10.12 13.87
C LEU A 39 0.79 8.93 12.97
N ILE A 40 1.71 9.10 12.01
CA ILE A 40 2.22 8.01 11.17
C ILE A 40 2.86 6.93 12.03
N ASP A 41 3.70 7.30 12.99
CA ASP A 41 4.39 6.35 13.87
C ASP A 41 3.37 5.53 14.70
N CYS A 42 2.36 6.18 15.30
CA CYS A 42 1.27 5.50 15.99
C CYS A 42 0.47 4.54 15.08
N LEU A 43 0.23 4.92 13.83
CA LEU A 43 -0.46 4.06 12.85
C LEU A 43 0.38 2.83 12.49
N ILE A 44 1.70 3.00 12.35
CA ILE A 44 2.63 1.89 12.10
C ILE A 44 2.69 0.95 13.30
N GLU A 45 2.70 1.46 14.53
CA GLU A 45 2.63 0.64 15.75
C GLU A 45 1.33 -0.16 15.83
N SER A 46 0.18 0.47 15.53
CA SER A 46 -1.11 -0.22 15.48
C SER A 46 -1.13 -1.35 14.43
N HIS A 47 -0.53 -1.09 13.26
CA HIS A 47 -0.34 -2.10 12.22
C HIS A 47 0.52 -3.28 12.72
N MET A 48 1.69 -2.99 13.31
CA MET A 48 2.62 -4.02 13.80
C MET A 48 1.98 -4.90 14.88
N PHE A 49 1.22 -4.30 15.80
CA PHE A 49 0.45 -5.05 16.80
C PHE A 49 -0.55 -6.01 16.15
N ALA A 50 -1.36 -5.50 15.21
CA ALA A 50 -2.37 -6.30 14.52
C ALA A 50 -1.74 -7.44 13.69
N ARG A 51 -0.62 -7.16 13.02
CA ARG A 51 0.18 -8.15 12.30
C ARG A 51 0.68 -9.26 13.24
N ALA A 52 1.32 -8.89 14.35
CA ALA A 52 1.84 -9.85 15.32
C ALA A 52 0.73 -10.74 15.89
N PHE A 53 -0.43 -10.15 16.22
CA PHE A 53 -1.60 -10.90 16.65
C PHE A 53 -2.10 -11.87 15.58
N ASN A 54 -2.18 -11.45 14.31
CA ASN A 54 -2.68 -12.28 13.21
C ASN A 54 -1.78 -13.48 12.93
N SER A 55 -0.46 -13.29 13.03
CA SER A 55 0.56 -14.33 12.89
C SER A 55 0.66 -15.28 14.09
N ASN A 56 0.19 -14.88 15.28
CA ASN A 56 0.22 -15.73 16.47
C ASN A 56 -0.95 -16.73 16.48
N HIS A 57 -0.77 -17.85 15.79
CA HIS A 57 -1.81 -18.88 15.70
C HIS A 57 -2.19 -19.51 17.05
N GLU A 58 -1.23 -19.65 17.96
CA GLU A 58 -1.43 -20.22 19.30
C GLU A 58 -2.32 -19.32 20.15
N GLN A 59 -1.96 -18.05 20.29
CA GLN A 59 -2.75 -17.07 21.04
C GLN A 59 -4.18 -16.96 20.48
N ARG A 60 -4.32 -16.91 19.15
CA ARG A 60 -5.64 -16.86 18.50
C ARG A 60 -6.45 -18.14 18.74
N ASN A 61 -5.81 -19.31 18.81
CA ASN A 61 -6.47 -20.57 19.13
C ASN A 61 -6.93 -20.60 20.60
N LEU A 62 -6.11 -20.10 21.53
CA LEU A 62 -6.47 -20.00 22.94
C LEU A 62 -7.70 -19.10 23.14
N LEU A 63 -7.69 -17.90 22.54
CA LEU A 63 -8.83 -16.98 22.59
C LEU A 63 -10.10 -17.60 21.99
N TRP A 64 -9.98 -18.26 20.85
CA TRP A 64 -11.12 -18.93 20.21
C TRP A 64 -11.70 -20.05 21.08
N LYS A 65 -10.85 -20.90 21.67
CA LYS A 65 -11.29 -21.96 22.60
C LYS A 65 -11.94 -21.41 23.87
N ALA A 66 -11.52 -20.23 24.32
CA ALA A 66 -12.14 -19.51 25.43
C ALA A 66 -13.48 -18.83 25.06
N GLY A 67 -13.96 -18.96 23.82
CA GLY A 67 -15.20 -18.35 23.34
C GLY A 67 -15.10 -16.83 23.09
N TYR A 68 -13.88 -16.28 23.07
CA TYR A 68 -13.67 -14.85 22.79
C TYR A 68 -14.09 -14.53 21.34
N ARG A 69 -15.10 -13.64 21.21
CA ARG A 69 -15.78 -13.29 19.95
C ARG A 69 -16.54 -14.44 19.26
N GLY A 70 -17.10 -15.36 20.05
CA GLY A 70 -18.04 -16.36 19.56
C GLY A 70 -17.39 -17.46 18.73
N LYS A 71 -18.02 -17.86 17.61
CA LYS A 71 -17.65 -19.08 16.87
C LYS A 71 -16.47 -18.89 15.90
N ALA A 72 -16.10 -17.65 15.55
CA ALA A 72 -15.04 -17.38 14.58
C ALA A 72 -13.69 -17.15 15.28
N LYS A 73 -12.61 -17.67 14.68
CA LYS A 73 -11.25 -17.41 15.20
C LYS A 73 -10.94 -15.91 15.09
N PRO A 74 -10.67 -15.21 16.21
CA PRO A 74 -10.49 -13.76 16.20
C PRO A 74 -9.32 -13.37 15.29
N ASN A 75 -9.42 -12.23 14.61
CA ASN A 75 -8.34 -11.64 13.82
C ASN A 75 -8.45 -10.11 13.89
N LEU A 76 -7.37 -9.43 13.53
CA LEU A 76 -7.27 -7.98 13.45
C LEU A 76 -6.96 -7.54 12.01
N LEU A 77 -7.43 -8.28 10.99
CA LEU A 77 -7.11 -8.00 9.58
C LEU A 77 -7.50 -6.57 9.17
N THR A 78 -8.69 -6.11 9.55
CA THR A 78 -9.15 -4.74 9.28
C THR A 78 -8.27 -3.70 9.95
N GLN A 79 -7.83 -3.94 11.20
CA GLN A 79 -6.92 -3.01 11.90
C GLN A 79 -5.55 -3.00 11.22
N GLU A 80 -5.01 -4.18 10.90
CA GLU A 80 -3.74 -4.35 10.21
C GLU A 80 -3.71 -3.60 8.87
N THR A 81 -4.75 -3.74 8.05
CA THR A 81 -4.79 -3.15 6.70
C THR A 81 -5.21 -1.68 6.71
N HIS A 82 -6.15 -1.26 7.56
CA HIS A 82 -6.58 0.15 7.60
C HIS A 82 -5.52 1.07 8.20
N SER A 83 -4.83 0.64 9.26
CA SER A 83 -3.79 1.45 9.90
C SER A 83 -2.62 1.74 8.94
N ILE A 84 -2.12 0.71 8.26
CA ILE A 84 -1.04 0.86 7.27
C ILE A 84 -1.47 1.65 6.04
N ALA A 85 -2.70 1.44 5.55
CA ALA A 85 -3.24 2.21 4.44
C ALA A 85 -3.42 3.69 4.79
N CYS A 86 -3.80 4.00 6.03
CA CYS A 86 -3.86 5.38 6.52
C CYS A 86 -2.47 6.01 6.59
N ALA A 87 -1.47 5.29 7.13
CA ALA A 87 -0.09 5.75 7.18
C ALA A 87 0.47 6.06 5.79
N PHE A 88 0.23 5.18 4.80
CA PHE A 88 0.62 5.44 3.41
C PHE A 88 -0.05 6.69 2.84
N ARG A 89 -1.35 6.90 3.07
CA ARG A 89 -2.05 8.10 2.56
C ARG A 89 -1.44 9.38 3.11
N ILE A 90 -1.15 9.44 4.40
CA ILE A 90 -0.53 10.63 5.02
C ILE A 90 0.90 10.82 4.49
N LEU A 91 1.70 9.74 4.43
CA LEU A 91 3.08 9.80 3.94
C LEU A 91 3.16 10.27 2.48
N PHE A 92 2.37 9.68 1.58
CA PHE A 92 2.36 10.08 0.18
C PHE A 92 1.85 11.50 0.00
N ARG A 93 0.82 11.90 0.75
CA ARG A 93 0.32 13.28 0.72
C ARG A 93 1.41 14.27 1.15
N LEU A 94 2.10 14.01 2.26
CA LEU A 94 3.25 14.80 2.71
C LEU A 94 4.35 14.87 1.65
N TYR A 95 4.64 13.76 0.99
CA TYR A 95 5.71 13.67 -0.01
C TYR A 95 5.40 14.40 -1.32
N THR A 96 4.12 14.53 -1.67
CA THR A 96 3.67 15.29 -2.85
C THR A 96 3.29 16.74 -2.53
N ASP A 97 3.25 17.11 -1.25
CA ASP A 97 2.92 18.46 -0.80
C ASP A 97 4.08 19.43 -1.08
N SER A 98 3.91 20.27 -2.11
CA SER A 98 4.91 21.25 -2.54
C SER A 98 5.22 22.32 -1.49
N LYS A 99 4.37 22.48 -0.46
CA LYS A 99 4.55 23.45 0.62
C LYS A 99 5.54 22.99 1.70
N ARG A 100 5.99 21.72 1.69
CA ARG A 100 6.77 21.09 2.77
C ARG A 100 8.06 20.43 2.28
N ASN A 101 8.82 21.12 1.42
CA ASN A 101 10.00 20.56 0.73
C ASN A 101 11.19 20.18 1.65
N ASP A 102 11.31 20.78 2.84
CA ASP A 102 12.49 20.59 3.70
C ASP A 102 12.61 19.18 4.33
N SER A 103 11.59 18.33 4.16
CA SER A 103 11.51 16.98 4.74
C SER A 103 11.45 15.85 3.73
N MET A 104 11.70 16.15 2.45
CA MET A 104 11.55 15.19 1.35
C MET A 104 12.38 13.92 1.53
N ASP A 105 13.63 14.02 1.98
CA ASP A 105 14.50 12.85 2.16
C ASP A 105 14.04 11.93 3.28
N ILE A 106 13.53 12.49 4.38
CA ILE A 106 12.99 11.73 5.51
C ILE A 106 11.73 10.98 5.05
N LEU A 107 10.82 11.67 4.37
CA LEU A 107 9.58 11.08 3.85
C LEU A 107 9.87 10.00 2.80
N LYS A 108 10.80 10.25 1.90
CA LYS A 108 11.27 9.30 0.88
C LYS A 108 11.77 8.00 1.53
N ARG A 109 12.67 8.08 2.52
CA ARG A 109 13.16 6.90 3.25
C ARG A 109 12.05 6.16 3.99
N ARG A 110 11.13 6.89 4.64
CA ARG A 110 10.00 6.30 5.37
C ARG A 110 9.04 5.57 4.43
N ILE A 111 8.68 6.16 3.30
CA ILE A 111 7.84 5.53 2.27
C ILE A 111 8.50 4.26 1.75
N LEU A 112 9.79 4.33 1.40
CA LEU A 112 10.50 3.18 0.85
C LEU A 112 10.55 2.03 1.86
N LYS A 113 10.95 2.30 3.10
CA LYS A 113 10.98 1.29 4.17
C LYS A 113 9.61 0.64 4.41
N LEU A 114 8.56 1.45 4.44
CA LEU A 114 7.20 0.96 4.68
C LEU A 114 6.68 0.12 3.50
N ALA A 115 6.96 0.55 2.26
CA ALA A 115 6.63 -0.20 1.05
C ALA A 115 7.36 -1.55 1.00
N HIS A 116 8.68 -1.58 1.25
CA HIS A 116 9.44 -2.84 1.34
C HIS A 116 8.81 -3.80 2.35
N SER A 117 8.67 -3.35 3.61
CA SER A 117 8.11 -4.21 4.66
C SER A 117 6.68 -4.68 4.35
N SER A 118 5.88 -3.89 3.64
CA SER A 118 4.50 -4.25 3.27
C SER A 118 4.46 -5.28 2.15
N LEU A 119 5.26 -5.08 1.11
CA LEU A 119 5.30 -5.96 -0.06
C LEU A 119 5.97 -7.30 0.27
N GLU A 120 7.09 -7.28 1.00
CA GLU A 120 7.74 -8.50 1.50
C GLU A 120 6.79 -9.31 2.38
N TYR A 121 6.08 -8.63 3.30
CA TYR A 121 5.12 -9.32 4.14
C TYR A 121 3.98 -9.94 3.33
N TYR A 122 3.45 -9.25 2.32
CA TYR A 122 2.44 -9.82 1.43
C TYR A 122 2.91 -11.12 0.76
N VAL A 123 4.16 -11.16 0.27
CA VAL A 123 4.76 -12.37 -0.33
C VAL A 123 4.83 -13.52 0.69
N THR A 124 5.03 -13.24 1.97
CA THR A 124 5.06 -14.28 3.02
C THR A 124 3.69 -14.80 3.45
N LEU A 125 2.59 -14.09 3.11
CA LEU A 125 1.24 -14.48 3.53
C LEU A 125 0.84 -15.82 2.89
N GLN A 126 0.51 -16.81 3.72
CA GLN A 126 0.11 -18.14 3.26
C GLN A 126 -1.40 -18.26 3.02
N SER A 127 -2.20 -17.49 3.76
CA SER A 127 -3.67 -17.54 3.68
C SER A 127 -4.19 -16.66 2.56
N GLU A 128 -4.97 -17.24 1.64
CA GLU A 128 -5.67 -16.52 0.58
C GLU A 128 -6.58 -15.42 1.13
N SER A 129 -7.36 -15.71 2.19
CA SER A 129 -8.19 -14.70 2.84
C SER A 129 -7.41 -13.53 3.44
N HIS A 130 -6.14 -13.75 3.84
CA HIS A 130 -5.27 -12.70 4.37
C HIS A 130 -4.70 -11.86 3.21
N ARG A 131 -4.27 -12.49 2.12
CA ARG A 131 -3.88 -11.80 0.87
C ARG A 131 -5.03 -10.98 0.29
N ASP A 132 -6.25 -11.50 0.36
CA ASP A 132 -7.47 -10.80 -0.04
C ASP A 132 -7.68 -9.51 0.74
N ALA A 133 -7.52 -9.56 2.07
CA ALA A 133 -7.61 -8.36 2.92
C ALA A 133 -6.54 -7.32 2.57
N TRP A 134 -5.34 -7.77 2.16
CA TRP A 134 -4.22 -6.91 1.76
C TRP A 134 -4.28 -6.37 0.34
N THR A 135 -5.16 -6.92 -0.52
CA THR A 135 -5.25 -6.51 -1.92
C THR A 135 -5.46 -5.00 -2.06
N SER A 136 -6.30 -4.40 -1.21
CA SER A 136 -6.56 -2.95 -1.22
C SER A 136 -5.34 -2.11 -0.81
N VAL A 137 -4.48 -2.64 0.07
CA VAL A 137 -3.24 -1.98 0.50
C VAL A 137 -2.24 -1.95 -0.67
N LEU A 138 -2.07 -3.07 -1.38
CA LEU A 138 -1.19 -3.13 -2.54
C LEU A 138 -1.69 -2.19 -3.66
N ILE A 139 -2.99 -2.21 -3.95
CA ILE A 139 -3.58 -1.29 -4.95
C ILE A 139 -3.28 0.17 -4.57
N LEU A 140 -3.44 0.55 -3.29
CA LEU A 140 -3.11 1.89 -2.82
C LEU A 140 -1.63 2.23 -3.06
N ILE A 141 -0.70 1.35 -2.65
CA ILE A 141 0.75 1.57 -2.82
C ILE A 141 1.09 1.79 -4.30
N PHE A 142 0.67 0.89 -5.18
CA PHE A 142 0.99 0.98 -6.60
C PHE A 142 0.31 2.17 -7.28
N THR A 143 -0.92 2.50 -6.90
CA THR A 143 -1.62 3.69 -7.40
C THR A 143 -0.86 4.96 -7.02
N LYS A 144 -0.40 5.09 -5.76
CA LYS A 144 0.37 6.26 -5.32
C LYS A 144 1.73 6.34 -6.01
N PHE A 145 2.43 5.23 -6.21
CA PHE A 145 3.67 5.21 -7.01
C PHE A 145 3.41 5.62 -8.47
N LEU A 146 2.36 5.09 -9.11
CA LEU A 146 1.97 5.43 -10.47
C LEU A 146 1.58 6.90 -10.66
N LYS A 147 1.26 7.65 -9.60
CA LYS A 147 1.02 9.10 -9.65
C LYS A 147 2.28 9.96 -9.47
N LEU A 148 3.40 9.38 -9.06
CA LEU A 148 4.66 10.14 -8.88
C LEU A 148 5.18 10.65 -10.23
N ASN A 149 5.97 11.73 -10.21
CA ASN A 149 6.74 12.15 -11.39
C ASN A 149 7.81 11.11 -11.75
N GLU A 150 8.43 11.26 -12.92
CA GLU A 150 9.36 10.26 -13.46
C GLU A 150 10.54 9.95 -12.54
N ASP A 151 11.25 10.96 -12.07
CA ASP A 151 12.44 10.78 -11.21
C ASP A 151 12.11 10.05 -9.90
N ARG A 152 11.01 10.45 -9.26
CA ARG A 152 10.57 9.83 -8.01
C ARG A 152 10.09 8.40 -8.26
N PHE A 153 9.33 8.17 -9.31
CA PHE A 153 8.89 6.84 -9.70
C PHE A 153 10.09 5.93 -9.97
N LYS A 154 11.08 6.39 -10.74
CA LYS A 154 12.30 5.65 -11.07
C LYS A 154 13.04 5.19 -9.82
N TYR A 155 13.19 6.09 -8.85
CA TYR A 155 13.80 5.76 -7.56
C TYR A 155 13.06 4.61 -6.85
N PHE A 156 11.78 4.79 -6.51
CA PHE A 156 11.06 3.78 -5.73
C PHE A 156 10.89 2.47 -6.48
N SER A 157 10.60 2.55 -7.78
CA SER A 157 10.35 1.35 -8.58
C SER A 157 11.60 0.51 -8.79
N GLY A 158 12.78 1.12 -8.90
CA GLY A 158 14.04 0.40 -8.95
C GLY A 158 14.31 -0.40 -7.66
N ASP A 159 14.08 0.21 -6.50
CA ASP A 159 14.30 -0.44 -5.20
C ASP A 159 13.34 -1.62 -4.93
N ILE A 160 12.06 -1.50 -5.31
CA ILE A 160 11.04 -2.53 -5.00
C ILE A 160 10.83 -3.56 -6.13
N TYR A 161 11.51 -3.43 -7.27
CA TYR A 161 11.22 -4.21 -8.48
C TYR A 161 11.27 -5.72 -8.25
N SER A 162 12.28 -6.22 -7.53
CA SER A 162 12.43 -7.65 -7.25
C SER A 162 11.24 -8.21 -6.48
N ILE A 163 10.76 -7.49 -5.46
CA ILE A 163 9.60 -7.91 -4.67
C ILE A 163 8.34 -7.89 -5.52
N VAL A 164 8.20 -6.90 -6.42
CA VAL A 164 7.08 -6.84 -7.36
C VAL A 164 7.08 -8.04 -8.30
N ALA A 165 8.25 -8.48 -8.78
CA ALA A 165 8.37 -9.67 -9.62
C ALA A 165 7.88 -10.93 -8.88
N GLU A 166 8.20 -11.07 -7.58
CA GLU A 166 7.67 -12.15 -6.74
C GLU A 166 6.14 -12.08 -6.59
N ILE A 167 5.54 -10.87 -6.51
CA ILE A 167 4.08 -10.73 -6.37
C ILE A 167 3.34 -11.21 -7.63
N VAL A 168 3.93 -11.08 -8.82
CA VAL A 168 3.27 -11.41 -10.10
C VAL A 168 2.98 -12.91 -10.23
N VAL A 169 3.69 -13.78 -9.51
CA VAL A 169 3.53 -15.24 -9.61
C VAL A 169 2.30 -15.77 -8.86
N PHE A 170 1.70 -14.97 -7.99
CA PHE A 170 0.50 -15.35 -7.24
C PHE A 170 -0.76 -15.28 -8.12
N ASP A 171 -1.81 -15.98 -7.70
CA ASP A 171 -3.15 -15.74 -8.27
C ASP A 171 -3.73 -14.44 -7.69
N LEU A 172 -3.74 -13.40 -8.50
CA LEU A 172 -4.11 -12.05 -8.11
C LEU A 172 -5.55 -11.73 -8.53
N LYS A 173 -6.22 -10.90 -7.73
CA LYS A 173 -7.49 -10.29 -8.15
C LYS A 173 -7.29 -9.46 -9.43
N PRO A 174 -8.27 -9.41 -10.34
CA PRO A 174 -8.16 -8.70 -11.61
C PRO A 174 -7.65 -7.25 -11.48
N GLU A 175 -8.10 -6.53 -10.45
CA GLU A 175 -7.78 -5.13 -10.20
C GLU A 175 -6.31 -4.95 -9.79
N LEU A 176 -5.79 -5.84 -8.94
CA LEU A 176 -4.39 -5.85 -8.52
C LEU A 176 -3.47 -6.30 -9.67
N ARG A 177 -3.90 -7.28 -10.46
CA ARG A 177 -3.17 -7.67 -11.68
C ARG A 177 -3.06 -6.50 -12.66
N TYR A 178 -4.14 -5.74 -12.82
CA TYR A 178 -4.17 -4.57 -13.69
C TYR A 178 -3.22 -3.46 -13.22
N ILE A 179 -3.27 -3.07 -11.94
CA ILE A 179 -2.39 -2.00 -11.41
C ILE A 179 -0.91 -2.39 -11.50
N LEU A 180 -0.57 -3.65 -11.26
CA LEU A 180 0.79 -4.18 -11.40
C LEU A 180 1.28 -4.16 -12.84
N ARG A 181 0.41 -4.50 -13.80
CA ARG A 181 0.73 -4.36 -15.23
C ARG A 181 1.08 -2.92 -15.57
N GLU A 182 0.27 -1.95 -15.14
CA GLU A 182 0.57 -0.53 -15.39
C GLU A 182 1.88 -0.09 -14.74
N PHE A 183 2.14 -0.56 -13.52
CA PHE A 183 3.41 -0.33 -12.83
C PHE A 183 4.60 -0.87 -13.63
N LEU A 184 4.57 -2.13 -14.06
CA LEU A 184 5.65 -2.77 -14.83
C LEU A 184 5.87 -2.14 -16.20
N LEU A 185 4.79 -1.77 -16.91
CA LEU A 185 4.90 -1.03 -18.17
C LEU A 185 5.56 0.33 -17.98
N ARG A 186 5.22 1.03 -16.88
CA ARG A 186 5.84 2.30 -16.55
C ARG A 186 7.32 2.12 -16.18
N VAL A 187 7.68 1.06 -15.44
CA VAL A 187 9.08 0.69 -15.21
C VAL A 187 9.82 0.51 -16.54
N GLY A 188 9.26 -0.28 -17.46
CA GLY A 188 9.88 -0.50 -18.77
C GLY A 188 10.17 0.80 -19.52
N ARG A 189 9.22 1.75 -19.53
CA ARG A 189 9.40 3.07 -20.15
C ARG A 189 10.49 3.91 -19.45
N VAL A 190 10.44 4.02 -18.12
CA VAL A 190 11.32 4.92 -17.35
C VAL A 190 12.77 4.41 -17.26
N PHE A 191 12.96 3.09 -17.39
CA PHE A 191 14.28 2.46 -17.44
C PHE A 191 14.76 2.15 -18.85
N ASN A 192 14.01 2.53 -19.89
CA ASN A 192 14.31 2.23 -21.30
C ASN A 192 14.56 0.72 -21.53
N VAL A 193 13.73 -0.12 -20.92
CA VAL A 193 13.71 -1.56 -21.19
C VAL A 193 12.97 -1.74 -22.52
N ASN A 194 13.73 -1.74 -23.61
CA ASN A 194 13.20 -1.78 -24.96
C ASN A 194 12.32 -3.02 -25.19
N SER A 195 11.16 -2.81 -25.79
CA SER A 195 10.58 -3.76 -26.74
C SER A 195 10.87 -3.19 -28.12
N GLU A 196 11.90 -3.70 -28.79
CA GLU A 196 11.93 -3.63 -30.25
C GLU A 196 10.75 -4.41 -30.82
#